data_AF-A0A6N0X4A8-F1
#
_entry.id   AF-A0A6N0X4A8-F1
#
_cell.length_a   1.000
_cell.length_b   1.000
_cell.length_c   1.000
_cell.angle_alpha   90.00
_cell.angle_beta   90.00
_cell.angle_gamma   90.00
#
_symmetry.space_group_name_H-M   'P 1'
#
loop_
_entity.id
_entity.type
_entity.pdbx_description
1 polymer ?
#
loop_
_entity_poly.entity_id
_entity_poly.type
_entity_poly.pdbx_seq_one_letter_code
_entity_poly.pdbx_strand_id
1 'polypeptide(L)'
;MDRIELVAHQAGDKSMVILQSLLCLLREKNLLTRADIEDLCEKVQARASDHAQDPLPCCVEEAAAAANEMKKLGQYIGSRYGGKHRRI
;
A
#
# COMPACT_ATOMS: atom_id res chain seq x y z
N MET A 1 -2.14 7.07 27.66
CA MET A 1 -1.54 6.41 26.49
C MET A 1 -1.21 5.00 26.91
N ASP A 2 -2.15 4.10 26.65
CA ASP A 2 -2.17 2.77 27.24
C ASP A 2 -1.13 1.86 26.59
N ARG A 3 -0.49 1.02 27.39
CA ARG A 3 0.60 0.11 26.98
C ARG A 3 0.18 -0.85 25.85
N ILE A 4 -1.12 -1.05 25.66
CA ILE A 4 -1.72 -1.85 24.58
C ILE A 4 -1.63 -1.12 23.23
N GLU A 5 -1.87 0.19 23.19
CA GLU A 5 -1.80 0.99 21.96
C GLU A 5 -0.36 1.04 21.42
N LEU A 6 0.63 1.12 22.31
CA LEU A 6 2.05 1.11 21.93
C LEU A 6 2.48 -0.21 21.27
N VAL A 7 2.00 -1.35 21.80
CA VAL A 7 2.33 -2.68 21.26
C VAL A 7 1.62 -2.90 19.92
N ALA A 8 0.37 -2.45 19.78
CA ALA A 8 -0.36 -2.49 18.52
C ALA A 8 0.31 -1.64 17.44
N HIS A 9 0.77 -0.44 17.80
CA HIS A 9 1.51 0.45 16.90
C HIS A 9 2.82 -0.20 16.41
N GLN A 10 3.61 -0.78 17.32
CA GLN A 10 4.84 -1.50 16.97
C GLN A 10 4.59 -2.73 16.07
N ALA A 11 3.46 -3.42 16.27
CA ALA A 11 3.06 -4.53 15.41
C ALA A 11 2.61 -4.04 14.01
N GLY A 12 1.93 -2.89 13.95
CA GLY A 12 1.57 -2.21 12.72
C GLY A 12 2.80 -1.82 11.89
N ASP A 13 3.80 -1.21 12.53
CA ASP A 13 5.04 -0.80 11.87
C ASP A 13 5.81 -1.99 11.28
N LYS A 14 5.94 -3.08 12.06
CA LYS A 14 6.58 -4.31 11.58
C LYS A 14 5.82 -4.93 10.40
N SER A 15 4.49 -4.93 10.48
CA SER A 15 3.62 -5.46 9.41
C SER A 15 3.77 -4.64 8.12
N MET A 16 3.89 -3.32 8.24
CA MET A 16 4.15 -2.42 7.12
C MET A 16 5.51 -2.67 6.46
N VAL A 17 6.58 -2.81 7.24
CA VAL A 17 7.91 -3.13 6.71
C VAL A 17 7.91 -4.47 5.98
N ILE A 18 7.20 -5.47 6.53
CA ILE A 18 7.06 -6.79 5.88
C ILE A 18 6.32 -6.64 4.53
N LEU A 19 5.20 -5.92 4.50
CA LEU A 19 4.42 -5.71 3.28
C LEU A 19 5.24 -5.01 2.19
N GLN A 20 5.95 -3.93 2.54
CA GLN A 20 6.81 -3.19 1.62
C GLN A 20 7.93 -4.08 1.08
N SER A 21 8.57 -4.87 1.95
CA SER A 21 9.62 -5.81 1.57
C SER A 21 9.10 -6.90 0.61
N LEU A 22 7.92 -7.45 0.89
CA LEU A 22 7.28 -8.45 0.03
C LEU A 22 6.96 -7.88 -1.35
N LEU A 23 6.41 -6.66 -1.42
CA LEU A 23 6.10 -6.02 -2.71
C LEU A 23 7.36 -5.79 -3.55
N CYS A 24 8.46 -5.38 -2.92
CA CYS A 24 9.76 -5.28 -3.57
C CYS A 24 10.27 -6.64 -4.07
N LEU A 25 10.18 -7.70 -3.25
CA LEU A 25 10.60 -9.06 -3.64
C LEU A 25 9.77 -9.61 -4.80
N LEU A 26 8.44 -9.46 -4.75
CA LEU A 26 7.55 -9.91 -5.82
C LEU A 26 7.83 -9.16 -7.13
N ARG A 27 8.14 -7.87 -7.05
CA ARG A 27 8.57 -7.07 -8.20
C ARG A 27 9.90 -7.57 -8.78
N GLU A 28 10.89 -7.80 -7.93
CA GLU A 28 12.21 -8.30 -8.33
C GLU A 28 12.12 -9.68 -9.00
N LYS A 29 11.20 -10.53 -8.52
CA LYS A 29 10.91 -11.84 -9.11
C LYS A 29 10.00 -11.78 -10.35
N ASN A 30 9.64 -10.60 -10.83
CA ASN A 30 8.71 -10.38 -11.94
C ASN A 30 7.33 -11.04 -11.74
N LEU A 31 6.94 -11.31 -10.49
CA LEU A 31 5.61 -11.81 -10.14
C LEU A 31 4.59 -10.68 -10.11
N LEU A 32 5.05 -9.45 -9.87
CA LEU A 32 4.28 -8.23 -10.05
C LEU A 32 4.91 -7.34 -11.12
N THR A 33 4.08 -6.83 -12.00
CA THR A 33 4.44 -5.79 -12.95
C THR A 33 4.28 -4.41 -12.31
N ARG A 34 4.85 -3.38 -12.95
CA ARG A 34 4.58 -1.99 -12.57
C ARG A 34 3.09 -1.65 -12.66
N ALA A 35 2.40 -2.17 -13.67
CA ALA A 35 0.97 -1.97 -13.84
C ALA A 35 0.14 -2.56 -12.69
N ASP A 36 0.53 -3.72 -12.15
CA ASP A 36 -0.14 -4.34 -11.00
C ASP A 36 0.02 -3.50 -9.73
N ILE A 37 1.20 -2.89 -9.53
CA ILE A 37 1.44 -1.97 -8.41
C ILE A 37 0.63 -0.67 -8.56
N GLU A 38 0.54 -0.15 -9.78
CA GLU A 38 -0.29 1.04 -10.09
C GLU A 38 -1.78 0.74 -9.83
N ASP A 39 -2.27 -0.41 -10.27
CA ASP A 39 -3.65 -0.87 -10.01
C ASP A 39 -3.93 -1.04 -8.50
N LEU A 40 -2.98 -1.60 -7.76
CA LEU A 40 -3.07 -1.70 -6.31
C LEU A 40 -3.14 -0.31 -5.64
N CYS A 41 -2.30 0.63 -6.07
CA CYS A 41 -2.32 2.00 -5.54
C CYS A 41 -3.67 2.68 -5.79
N GLU A 42 -4.23 2.53 -6.99
CA GLU A 42 -5.53 3.08 -7.34
C GLU A 42 -6.67 2.48 -6.51
N LYS A 43 -6.66 1.16 -6.30
CA LYS A 43 -7.66 0.49 -5.45
C LYS A 43 -7.62 0.98 -4.02
N VAL A 44 -6.43 1.15 -3.45
CA VAL A 44 -6.27 1.67 -2.07
C VAL A 44 -6.72 3.13 -2.01
N GLN A 45 -6.37 3.94 -3.02
CA GLN A 45 -6.82 5.34 -3.11
C GLN A 45 -8.34 5.45 -3.24
N ALA A 46 -8.98 4.60 -4.06
CA ALA A 46 -10.42 4.58 -4.23
C ALA A 46 -11.15 4.29 -2.92
N ARG A 47 -10.65 3.33 -2.12
CA ARG A 47 -11.19 3.03 -0.79
C ARG A 47 -11.06 4.20 0.19
N ALA A 48 -9.92 4.90 0.15
CA ALA A 48 -9.73 6.10 0.96
C ALA A 48 -10.68 7.24 0.54
N SER A 49 -11.10 7.29 -0.73
CA SER A 49 -11.93 8.36 -1.27
C SER A 49 -13.44 8.08 -1.22
N ASP A 50 -13.87 6.82 -1.29
CA ASP A 50 -15.28 6.42 -1.27
C ASP A 50 -15.54 5.34 -0.20
N HIS A 51 -15.40 5.74 1.06
CA HIS A 51 -15.66 4.84 2.19
C HIS A 51 -17.12 4.38 2.22
N ALA A 52 -18.08 5.21 1.80
CA ALA A 52 -19.51 4.89 1.89
C ALA A 52 -19.91 3.69 0.99
N GLN A 53 -19.16 3.43 -0.07
CA GLN A 53 -19.36 2.30 -0.99
C GLN A 53 -18.28 1.21 -0.86
N ASP A 54 -17.37 1.32 0.12
CA ASP A 54 -16.32 0.31 0.30
C ASP A 54 -16.93 -1.01 0.82
N PRO A 55 -16.78 -2.13 0.08
CA PRO A 55 -17.21 -3.44 0.57
C PRO A 55 -16.49 -3.90 1.85
N LEU A 56 -15.36 -3.27 2.18
CA LEU A 56 -14.57 -3.54 3.38
C LEU A 56 -14.35 -2.24 4.18
N PRO A 57 -15.39 -1.71 4.86
CA PRO A 57 -15.30 -0.45 5.58
C PRO A 57 -14.19 -0.50 6.63
N CYS A 58 -13.28 0.47 6.55
CA CYS A 58 -12.10 0.61 7.40
C CYS A 58 -11.97 2.03 7.92
N CYS A 59 -11.21 2.26 8.99
CA CYS A 59 -11.02 3.61 9.54
C CYS A 59 -10.55 4.60 8.45
N VAL A 60 -11.25 5.73 8.29
CA VAL A 60 -10.96 6.74 7.25
C VAL A 60 -9.50 7.22 7.32
N GLU A 61 -9.01 7.48 8.53
CA GLU A 61 -7.65 7.97 8.75
C GLU A 61 -6.61 6.92 8.36
N GLU A 62 -6.87 5.65 8.69
CA GLU A 62 -5.98 4.55 8.33
C GLU A 62 -6.02 4.26 6.83
N ALA A 63 -7.19 4.38 6.19
CA ALA A 63 -7.32 4.25 4.74
C ALA A 63 -6.54 5.34 4.00
N ALA A 64 -6.62 6.58 4.47
CA ALA A 64 -5.84 7.70 3.94
C ALA A 64 -4.33 7.51 4.16
N ALA A 65 -3.92 7.04 5.34
CA ALA A 65 -2.53 6.73 5.64
C ALA A 65 -2.00 5.61 4.73
N ALA A 66 -2.78 4.54 4.54
CA ALA A 66 -2.44 3.44 3.64
C ALA A 66 -2.31 3.91 2.18
N ALA A 67 -3.22 4.77 1.70
CA ALA A 67 -3.12 5.35 0.35
C ALA A 67 -1.84 6.16 0.16
N ASN A 68 -1.44 6.95 1.17
CA ASN A 68 -0.20 7.73 1.12
C ASN A 68 1.05 6.83 1.11
N GLU A 69 1.08 5.79 1.94
CA GLU A 69 2.19 4.83 1.96
C GLU A 69 2.29 4.03 0.64
N MET A 70 1.17 3.59 0.10
CA MET A 70 1.14 2.92 -1.21
C MET A 70 1.64 3.83 -2.33
N LYS A 71 1.30 5.13 -2.30
CA LYS A 71 1.81 6.11 -3.27
C LYS A 71 3.34 6.23 -3.19
N LYS A 72 3.92 6.35 -2.00
CA LYS A 72 5.38 6.40 -1.81
C LYS A 72 6.05 5.11 -2.31
N LEU A 73 5.46 3.95 -1.99
CA LEU A 73 5.98 2.66 -2.43
C LEU A 73 5.90 2.51 -3.96
N GLY A 74 4.79 2.90 -4.59
CA GLY A 74 4.64 2.88 -6.05
C GLY A 74 5.67 3.76 -6.76
N GLN A 75 5.95 4.95 -6.22
CA GLN A 75 7.02 5.83 -6.71
C GLN A 75 8.41 5.20 -6.55
N TYR A 76 8.69 4.59 -5.40
CA TYR A 76 9.94 3.88 -5.17
C TYR A 76 10.12 2.70 -6.14
N ILE A 77 9.10 1.85 -6.27
CA ILE A 77 9.15 0.70 -7.18
C ILE A 77 9.31 1.15 -8.63
N GLY A 78 8.57 2.18 -9.04
CA GLY A 78 8.66 2.76 -10.39
C GLY A 78 10.04 3.33 -10.72
N SER A 79 10.70 3.99 -9.76
CA SER A 79 12.06 4.52 -9.95
C SER A 79 13.14 3.43 -9.87
N ARG A 80 13.01 2.46 -8.95
CA ARG A 80 14.02 1.42 -8.69
C ARG A 80 14.02 0.27 -9.68
N TYR A 81 12.85 -0.15 -10.15
CA TYR A 81 12.68 -1.33 -11.02
C TYR A 81 12.15 -0.97 -12.41
N GLY A 82 11.73 0.27 -12.64
CA GLY A 82 11.18 0.72 -13.92
C GLY A 82 9.96 -0.10 -14.37
N GLY A 83 9.74 -0.16 -15.68
CA GLY A 83 8.67 -0.93 -16.31
C GLY A 83 7.63 -0.07 -17.00
N LYS A 84 6.82 -0.72 -17.84
CA LYS A 84 5.72 -0.07 -18.57
C LYS A 84 4.61 0.27 -17.58
N HIS A 85 4.14 1.51 -17.66
CA HIS A 85 2.92 1.93 -16.98
C HIS A 85 1.74 1.10 -17.47
N ARG A 86 0.72 1.00 -16.63
CA ARG A 86 -0.59 0.50 -17.03
C ARG A 86 -1.10 1.32 -18.22
N ARG A 87 -1.61 0.63 -19.23
CA ARG A 87 -2.28 1.28 -20.36
C ARG A 87 -3.71 1.57 -19.93
N ILE A 88 -4.08 2.85 -19.97
CA ILE A 88 -5.45 3.35 -19.75
C ILE A 88 -6.25 3.08 -21.03
#